data_AF-A0A645D120-F1
#
_entry.id   AF-A0A645D120-F1
#
_cell.length_a   1.000
_cell.length_b   1.000
_cell.length_c   1.000
_cell.angle_alpha   90.00
_cell.angle_beta   90.00
_cell.angle_gamma   90.00
#
_symmetry.space_group_name_H-M   'P 1'
#
loop_
_entity.id
_entity.type
_entity.pdbx_description
1 polymer ?
#
loop_
_entity_poly.entity_id
_entity_poly.type
_entity_poly.pdbx_seq_one_letter_code
_entity_poly.pdbx_strand_id
1 'polypeptide(L)' 'MPEETNTTFDNEFLTANKLYEFYNYKIWNKRFAEVMPLKDAIKFYLEV' A
#
# COMPACT_ATOMS: atom_id res chain seq x y z
N MET A 1 -5.54 0.98 -4.56
CA MET A 1 -4.39 1.78 -4.09
C MET A 1 -3.13 1.17 -4.66
N PRO A 2 -2.37 1.91 -5.48
CA PRO A 2 -1.10 1.44 -6.01
C PRO A 2 -0.09 1.15 -4.89
N GLU A 3 0.68 0.08 -5.02
CA GLU A 3 1.87 -0.17 -4.22
C GLU A 3 2.93 0.93 -4.47
N GLU A 4 3.79 1.15 -3.47
CA GLU A 4 4.96 2.04 -3.54
C GLU A 4 4.64 3.53 -3.78
N THR A 5 3.38 3.96 -3.63
CA THR A 5 2.98 5.38 -3.73
C THR A 5 2.78 6.07 -2.38
N ASN A 6 3.14 5.42 -1.28
CA ASN A 6 3.19 6.02 0.05
C ASN A 6 4.47 5.61 0.78
N THR A 7 4.87 6.42 1.76
CA THR A 7 6.01 6.15 2.61
C THR A 7 5.73 6.63 4.04
N THR A 8 6.58 6.24 4.98
CA THR A 8 6.54 6.66 6.37
C THR A 8 7.95 6.70 6.96
N PHE A 9 8.08 7.02 8.24
CA PHE A 9 9.36 7.09 8.95
C PHE A 9 9.47 5.94 9.96
N ASP A 10 10.70 5.65 10.38
CA ASP A 10 10.95 4.81 11.55
C ASP A 10 10.29 5.45 12.79
N ASN A 11 9.85 4.61 13.73
CA ASN A 11 9.45 5.06 15.06
C ASN A 11 10.20 4.27 16.15
N GLU A 12 9.92 4.58 17.42
CA GLU A 12 10.58 3.95 18.58
C GLU A 12 10.51 2.41 18.58
N PHE A 13 9.50 1.82 17.93
CA PHE A 13 9.20 0.39 17.99
C PHE A 13 9.48 -0.36 16.68
N LEU A 14 9.31 0.29 15.53
CA LEU A 14 9.31 -0.35 14.21
C LEU A 14 9.96 0.54 13.15
N THR A 15 10.58 -0.12 12.17
CA THR A 15 11.12 0.54 10.97
C THR A 15 10.00 0.95 10.00
N ALA A 16 10.28 1.95 9.17
CA ALA A 16 9.39 2.45 8.14
C ALA A 16 8.90 1.33 7.21
N ASN A 17 9.78 0.41 6.81
CA ASN A 17 9.41 -0.73 5.97
C ASN A 17 8.41 -1.66 6.67
N LYS A 18 8.63 -1.98 7.95
CA LYS A 18 7.69 -2.83 8.71
C LYS A 18 6.32 -2.14 8.86
N LEU A 19 6.31 -0.83 9.11
CA LEU A 19 5.08 -0.05 9.20
C LEU A 19 4.35 0.00 7.85
N TYR A 20 5.08 0.27 6.77
CA TYR A 20 4.56 0.24 5.40
C TYR A 20 3.88 -1.11 5.12
N GLU A 21 4.59 -2.22 5.33
CA GLU A 21 4.04 -3.55 5.08
C GLU A 21 2.82 -3.87 5.95
N PHE A 22 2.88 -3.51 7.23
CA PHE A 22 1.79 -3.78 8.17
C PHE A 22 0.52 -3.05 7.76
N TYR A 23 0.59 -1.74 7.51
CA TYR A 23 -0.59 -0.97 7.13
C TYR A 23 -1.09 -1.36 5.73
N ASN A 24 -0.22 -1.35 4.72
CA ASN A 24 -0.63 -1.62 3.34
C ASN A 24 -1.22 -3.03 3.19
N TYR A 25 -0.54 -4.07 3.68
CA TYR A 25 -0.91 -5.46 3.36
C TYR A 25 -1.69 -6.19 4.46
N LYS A 26 -1.59 -5.78 5.74
CA LYS A 26 -2.28 -6.48 6.84
C LYS A 26 -3.54 -5.77 7.32
N ILE A 27 -3.56 -4.43 7.27
CA ILE A 27 -4.70 -3.63 7.74
C ILE A 27 -5.59 -3.16 6.59
N TRP A 28 -5.03 -2.56 5.56
CA TRP A 28 -5.82 -1.92 4.50
C TRP A 28 -6.28 -2.88 3.42
N ASN A 29 -5.38 -3.73 2.91
CA ASN A 29 -5.69 -4.59 1.78
C ASN A 29 -6.93 -5.46 2.04
N LYS A 30 -7.90 -5.40 1.12
CA LYS A 30 -9.19 -6.12 1.15
C LYS A 30 -10.10 -5.76 2.33
N ARG A 31 -9.77 -4.72 3.10
CA ARG A 31 -10.63 -4.19 4.18
C ARG A 31 -11.09 -2.77 3.90
N PHE A 32 -10.14 -1.88 3.59
CA PHE A 32 -10.40 -0.46 3.37
C PHE A 32 -9.97 0.00 1.98
N ALA A 33 -9.06 -0.72 1.33
CA ALA A 33 -8.65 -0.52 -0.04
C ALA A 33 -8.21 -1.86 -0.65
N GLU A 34 -8.24 -1.97 -1.96
CA GLU A 34 -7.51 -3.00 -2.68
C GLU A 34 -6.08 -2.49 -2.92
N VAL A 35 -5.07 -3.16 -2.35
CA VAL A 35 -3.66 -2.83 -2.61
C VAL A 35 -3.17 -3.67 -3.77
N MET A 36 -2.65 -3.01 -4.80
CA MET A 36 -2.29 -3.65 -6.06
C MET A 36 -1.07 -2.99 -6.70
N PRO A 37 -0.29 -3.70 -7.54
CA PRO A 37 0.81 -3.12 -8.28
C PRO A 37 0.40 -1.89 -9.10
N LEU A 38 1.29 -0.89 -9.23
CA LEU A 38 1.00 0.35 -9.97
C LEU A 38 0.54 0.08 -11.41
N LYS A 39 1.16 -0.89 -12.10
CA LYS A 39 0.75 -1.30 -13.45
C LYS A 39 -0.71 -1.74 -13.52
N ASP A 40 -1.19 -2.44 -12.49
CA ASP A 40 -2.54 -3.00 -12.46
C ASP A 40 -3.55 -1.89 -12.11
N ALA A 41 -3.15 -0.94 -11.26
CA ALA A 41 -3.93 0.26 -10.99
C ALA A 41 -4.09 1.17 -12.23
N ILE A 42 -3.02 1.35 -13.02
CA ILE A 42 -3.08 2.09 -14.29
C ILE A 42 -4.03 1.39 -15.27
N LYS A 43 -3.90 0.07 -15.42
CA LYS A 43 -4.79 -0.72 -16.27
C LYS A 43 -6.25 -0.57 -15.82
N PHE A 44 -6.52 -0.75 -14.53
CA PHE A 44 -7.85 -0.56 -13.95
C PHE A 44 -8.41 0.83 -14.26
N TYR A 45 -7.61 1.90 -14.12
CA TYR A 45 -8.07 3.26 -14.41
C TYR A 45 -8.40 3.48 -15.89
N LEU A 46 -7.62 2.90 -16.81
CA LEU A 46 -7.82 3.09 -18.26
C LEU A 46 -8.94 2.21 -18.83
N GLU A 47 -9.32 1.14 -18.14
CA GLU A 47 -10.42 0.23 -18.52
C GLU A 47 -11.79 0.65 -17.95
N VAL A 48 -11.85 1.73 -17.17
CA VAL A 48 -13.07 2.30 -16.57
C VAL A 48 -13.47 3.59 -17.32
#